data_AF-A0A1P8UPG1-F1
#
_entry.id   AF-A0A1P8UPG1-F1
#
_cell.length_a   1.000
_cell.length_b   1.000
_cell.length_c   1.000
_cell.angle_alpha   90.00
_cell.angle_beta   90.00
_cell.angle_gamma   90.00
#
_symmetry.space_group_name_H-M   'P 1'
#
loop_
_entity.id
_entity.type
_entity.pdbx_description
1 polymer ?
#
loop_
_entity_poly.entity_id
_entity_poly.type
_entity_poly.pdbx_seq_one_letter_code
_entity_poly.pdbx_strand_id
1 'polypeptide(L)' 'MIEALKARIAELEAEIGHATASADATAYKDLLDDLERHVEELEARGGKVPQSALKLVRPDGDNEVEDQFDNMPI' A
#
# COMPACT_ATOMS: atom_id res chain seq x y z
N MET A 1 9.38 -6.23 -15.84
CA MET A 1 9.38 -4.82 -15.35
C MET A 1 8.11 -4.50 -14.57
N ILE A 2 6.91 -4.62 -15.17
CA ILE A 2 5.64 -4.41 -14.44
C ILE A 2 5.44 -5.42 -13.31
N GLU A 3 5.83 -6.69 -13.49
CA GLU A 3 5.72 -7.70 -12.42
C GLU A 3 6.65 -7.43 -11.23
N ALA A 4 7.84 -6.88 -11.49
CA ALA A 4 8.75 -6.47 -10.43
C ALA A 4 8.19 -5.30 -9.60
N LEU A 5 7.50 -4.36 -10.26
CA LEU A 5 6.80 -3.27 -9.57
C LEU A 5 5.64 -3.77 -8.72
N LYS A 6 4.86 -4.73 -9.23
CA LYS A 6 3.79 -5.35 -8.45
C LYS A 6 4.33 -6.12 -7.23
N ALA A 7 5.42 -6.86 -7.39
CA ALA A 7 6.08 -7.53 -6.28
C ALA A 7 6.55 -6.52 -5.23
N ARG A 8 7.20 -5.42 -5.68
CA ARG A 8 7.67 -4.37 -4.78
C ARG A 8 6.54 -3.67 -4.02
N ILE A 9 5.42 -3.40 -4.68
CA ILE A 9 4.21 -2.85 -4.04
C ILE A 9 3.69 -3.80 -2.96
N ALA A 10 3.61 -5.10 -3.23
CA ALA A 10 3.16 -6.09 -2.25
C ALA A 10 4.13 -6.21 -1.05
N GLU A 11 5.44 -6.10 -1.29
CA GLU A 11 6.43 -6.02 -0.22
C GLU A 11 6.24 -4.77 0.64
N LEU A 12 6.07 -3.60 0.02
CA LEU A 12 5.82 -2.34 0.71
C LEU A 12 4.53 -2.39 1.55
N GLU A 13 3.45 -2.99 1.04
CA GLU A 13 2.22 -3.20 1.81
C GLU A 13 2.47 -4.03 3.10
N ALA A 14 3.29 -5.08 3.01
CA ALA A 14 3.67 -5.86 4.18
C ALA A 14 4.55 -5.07 5.16
N GLU A 15 5.55 -4.35 4.65
CA GLU A 15 6.43 -3.48 5.44
C GLU A 15 5.62 -2.40 6.19
N ILE A 16 4.64 -1.79 5.51
CA ILE A 16 3.71 -0.81 6.10
C ILE A 16 2.91 -1.45 7.23
N GLY A 17 2.34 -2.64 7.02
CA GLY A 17 1.62 -3.37 8.07
C GLY A 17 2.48 -3.66 9.29
N HIS A 18 3.75 -4.02 9.08
CA HIS A 18 4.72 -4.21 10.16
C HIS A 18 5.08 -2.90 10.88
N ALA A 19 5.27 -1.80 10.16
CA ALA A 19 5.54 -0.49 10.74
C ALA A 19 4.35 0.03 11.57
N THR A 20 3.12 -0.17 11.08
CA THR A 20 1.89 0.11 11.83
C THR A 20 1.82 -0.71 13.11
N ALA A 21 2.10 -2.02 13.04
CA ALA A 21 2.09 -2.89 14.22
C ALA A 21 3.19 -2.52 15.24
N SER A 22 4.34 -2.02 14.76
CA SER A 22 5.46 -1.58 15.59
C SER A 22 5.33 -0.15 16.11
N ALA A 23 4.22 0.55 15.76
CA ALA A 23 3.97 1.96 16.08
C ALA A 23 5.10 2.92 15.63
N ASP A 24 5.85 2.55 14.60
CA ASP A 24 6.93 3.38 14.05
C ASP A 24 6.35 4.34 13.00
N ALA A 25 5.91 5.50 13.47
CA ALA A 25 5.26 6.52 12.64
C ALA A 25 6.20 7.12 11.57
N THR A 26 7.51 7.12 11.82
CA THR A 26 8.49 7.64 10.85
C THR A 26 8.68 6.63 9.73
N ALA A 27 8.96 5.37 10.07
CA ALA A 27 9.09 4.31 9.07
C ALA A 27 7.80 4.13 8.26
N TYR A 28 6.64 4.19 8.92
CA TYR A 28 5.34 4.10 8.26
C TYR A 28 5.15 5.20 7.20
N LYS A 29 5.52 6.44 7.53
CA LYS A 29 5.39 7.56 6.59
C LYS A 29 6.35 7.42 5.41
N ASP A 30 7.60 7.04 5.65
CA ASP A 30 8.59 6.84 4.59
C ASP A 30 8.17 5.71 3.63
N LEU A 31 7.62 4.62 4.18
CA LEU A 31 7.12 3.50 3.38
C LEU A 31 5.87 3.86 2.55
N LEU A 32 4.98 4.72 3.07
CA LEU A 32 3.84 5.23 2.31
C LEU A 32 4.26 6.10 1.13
N ASP A 33 5.25 6.97 1.32
CA ASP A 33 5.81 7.81 0.25
C ASP A 33 6.45 6.94 -0.85
N ASP A 34 7.20 5.90 -0.45
CA ASP A 34 7.78 4.94 -1.40
C ASP A 34 6.69 4.14 -2.14
N LEU A 35 5.63 3.73 -1.44
CA LEU A 35 4.47 3.06 -2.02
C LEU A 35 3.78 3.94 -3.06
N GLU A 36 3.55 5.23 -2.75
CA GLU A 36 2.91 6.18 -3.68
C GLU A 36 3.72 6.29 -4.97
N ARG A 37 5.04 6.49 -4.84
CA ARG A 37 5.92 6.62 -6.00
C ARG A 37 5.92 5.38 -6.90
N HIS A 38 5.89 4.19 -6.30
CA HIS A 38 5.84 2.93 -7.05
C HIS A 38 4.47 2.67 -7.68
N VAL A 39 3.39 3.08 -7.02
CA VAL A 39 2.02 3.07 -7.55
C VAL A 39 1.91 3.96 -8.77
N GLU A 40 2.39 5.20 -8.68
CA GLU A 40 2.40 6.15 -9.81
C GLU A 40 3.26 5.65 -10.97
N GLU A 41 4.43 5.06 -10.68
CA GLU A 41 5.27 4.45 -11.71
C GLU A 41 4.56 3.26 -12.40
N LEU A 42 3.86 2.43 -11.62
CA LEU A 42 3.09 1.31 -12.15
C LEU A 42 1.95 1.80 -13.06
N GLU A 43 1.22 2.83 -12.64
CA GLU A 43 0.16 3.48 -13.44
C GLU A 43 0.71 4.12 -14.72
N ALA A 44 1.80 4.88 -14.62
CA ALA A 44 2.44 5.54 -15.75
C ALA A 44 2.93 4.55 -16.81
N ARG A 45 3.29 3.33 -16.38
CA ARG A 45 3.68 2.22 -17.27
C ARG A 45 2.48 1.43 -17.81
N GLY A 46 1.24 1.85 -17.52
CA GLY A 46 0.01 1.18 -17.93
C GLY A 46 -0.29 -0.10 -17.13
N GLY A 47 0.36 -0.28 -15.98
CA GLY A 47 0.11 -1.38 -15.07
C GLY A 47 -1.12 -1.12 -14.20
N LYS A 48 -1.93 -2.16 -13.98
CA LYS A 48 -3.04 -2.09 -13.03
C LYS A 48 -2.50 -2.10 -11.60
N VAL A 49 -2.73 -1.01 -10.87
CA VAL A 49 -2.38 -0.87 -9.45
C VAL A 49 -3.37 -1.67 -8.58
N PRO A 50 -2.87 -2.37 -7.53
CA PRO A 50 -3.73 -3.01 -6.54
C PRO A 50 -4.59 -1.99 -5.79
N GLN A 51 -5.87 -2.30 -5.59
CA GLN A 51 -6.79 -1.41 -4.86
C GLN A 51 -6.39 -1.26 -3.39
N SER A 52 -5.79 -2.28 -2.78
CA SER A 52 -5.23 -2.23 -1.41
C SER A 52 -4.13 -1.18 -1.29
N ALA A 53 -3.17 -1.17 -2.22
CA ALA A 53 -2.11 -0.17 -2.29
C ALA A 53 -2.68 1.24 -2.52
N LEU A 54 -3.66 1.37 -3.41
CA LEU A 54 -4.31 2.65 -3.71
C LEU A 54 -5.03 3.24 -2.49
N LYS A 55 -5.69 2.40 -1.67
CA LYS A 55 -6.34 2.80 -0.42
C LYS A 55 -5.34 3.31 0.63
N LEU A 56 -4.11 2.76 0.65
CA LEU A 56 -3.08 3.16 1.61
C LEU A 56 -2.51 4.55 1.27
N VAL A 57 -2.26 4.84 -0.01
CA VAL A 57 -1.65 6.11 -0.45
C VAL A 57 -2.66 7.23 -0.70
N ARG A 58 -3.89 6.88 -1.11
CA ARG A 58 -4.97 7.84 -1.41
C ARG A 58 -6.24 7.48 -0.63
N PRO A 59 -6.26 7.68 0.70
CA PRO A 59 -7.44 7.39 1.52
C PRO A 59 -8.64 8.29 1.20
N ASP A 60 -8.43 9.51 0.69
CA ASP A 60 -9.49 10.50 0.39
C ASP A 60 -10.13 10.34 -1.01
N GLY A 61 -9.66 9.40 -1.83
CA GLY A 61 -10.17 9.16 -3.18
C GLY A 61 -11.31 8.13 -3.21
N ASP A 62 -12.51 8.53 -2.79
CA ASP A 62 -13.81 7.95 -3.17
C ASP A 62 -13.90 6.39 -3.14
N ASN A 63 -14.26 5.78 -1.99
CA ASN A 63 -15.41 4.86 -1.86
C ASN A 63 -15.51 4.19 -0.47
N GLU A 64 -16.75 4.03 -0.03
CA GLU A 64 -17.27 3.36 1.17
C GLU A 64 -17.00 1.84 1.25
N VAL A 65 -15.75 1.37 1.23
CA VAL A 65 -15.47 -0.09 1.21
C VAL A 65 -14.81 -0.60 2.49
N GLU A 66 -15.69 -0.88 3.45
CA GLU A 66 -15.89 -2.15 4.19
C GLU A 66 -14.69 -3.10 4.37
N ASP A 67 -14.57 -3.58 5.62
CA ASP A 67 -14.08 -4.90 6.04
C ASP A 67 -12.77 -5.43 5.43
N GLN A 68 -11.61 -5.07 6.00
CA GLN A 68 -10.43 -5.96 6.01
C GLN A 68 -9.56 -5.86 7.28
N PHE A 69 -10.13 -5.46 8.43
CA PHE A 69 -9.56 -5.82 9.74
C PHE A 69 -9.96 -7.27 10.14
N ASP A 70 -10.17 -8.15 9.17
CA ASP A 70 -10.62 -9.53 9.39
C ASP A 70 -9.39 -10.45 9.52
N ASN A 71 -8.67 -10.35 10.66
CA ASN A 71 -7.89 -11.45 11.26
C ASN A 71 -7.15 -11.09 12.58
N MET A 72 -7.75 -10.35 13.50
CA MET A 72 -7.29 -10.47 14.91
C MET A 72 -8.06 -11.63 15.56
N PRO A 73 -7.40 -12.75 15.93
CA PRO A 73 -8.07 -13.81 16.67
C PRO A 73 -8.45 -13.27 18.06
N ILE A 74 -9.69 -13.58 18.48
CA ILE A 74 -10.24 -13.36 19.83
C ILE A 74 -9.49 -14.16 20.91
#